data_AF-A0A1F9AYI1-F1
#
_entry.id   AF-A0A1F9AYI1-F1
#
_cell.length_a   1.000
_cell.length_b   1.000
_cell.length_c   1.000
_cell.angle_alpha   90.00
_cell.angle_beta   90.00
_cell.angle_gamma   90.00
#
_symmetry.space_group_name_H-M   'P 1'
#
loop_
_entity.id
_entity.type
_entity.pdbx_description
1 polymer ?
#
loop_
_entity_poly.entity_id
_entity_poly.type
_entity_poly.pdbx_seq_one_letter_code
_entity_poly.pdbx_strand_id
1 'polypeptide(L)'
;MLFVLPLPEDTDHLNVPGSPQPISKGIIVSSIPNVLHLSVLFSLLIRKNWEYKPKGVLDKTHLRFFTKKSIIEMFNSLGYQIEKIEGINPYRSWKLLIFLAFNLLTFGYFNCSQYLEYACIAKPK
;
A
#
# COMPACT_ATOMS: atom_id res chain seq x y z
N MET A 1 8.46 1.18 2.86
CA MET A 1 9.17 1.91 3.96
C MET A 1 8.30 3.10 4.35
N LEU A 2 8.04 3.28 5.64
CA LEU A 2 7.18 4.34 6.18
C LEU A 2 8.10 5.41 6.79
N PHE A 3 8.02 6.65 6.31
CA PHE A 3 8.76 7.80 6.83
C PHE A 3 7.76 8.79 7.42
N VAL A 4 7.92 9.15 8.68
CA VAL A 4 7.18 10.25 9.30
C VAL A 4 8.06 11.48 9.22
N LEU A 5 7.63 12.50 8.47
CA LEU A 5 8.35 13.77 8.38
C LEU A 5 7.71 14.76 9.37
N PRO A 6 8.48 15.28 10.36
CA PRO A 6 8.00 16.37 11.19
C PRO A 6 7.93 17.66 10.36
N LEU A 7 6.81 18.39 10.44
CA LEU A 7 6.78 19.82 10.08
C LEU A 7 7.32 20.64 11.27
N PRO A 8 7.82 21.87 11.03
CA PRO A 8 8.46 22.68 12.07
C PRO A 8 7.59 22.88 13.33
N GLU A 9 8.30 22.86 14.46
CA GLU A 9 7.87 22.54 15.82
C GLU A 9 6.53 23.14 16.29
N ASP A 10 5.75 22.30 16.96
CA ASP A 10 5.22 22.50 18.32
C ASP A 10 3.93 21.66 18.44
N THR A 11 3.92 20.64 19.30
CA THR A 11 2.75 20.19 20.07
C THR A 11 3.09 18.97 20.92
N ASP A 12 2.94 19.16 22.21
CA ASP A 12 3.19 18.23 23.31
C ASP A 12 1.87 18.11 24.09
N HIS A 13 0.96 17.16 23.78
CA HIS A 13 -0.23 16.89 24.66
C HIS A 13 -1.13 15.68 24.33
N LEU A 14 -0.95 14.87 23.28
CA LEU A 14 -1.84 13.72 23.03
C LEU A 14 -1.11 12.41 23.30
N ASN A 15 -1.33 11.82 24.48
CA ASN A 15 -0.64 10.63 24.95
C ASN A 15 -1.62 9.45 25.14
N VAL A 16 -1.68 8.55 24.14
CA VAL A 16 -2.21 7.18 24.21
C VAL A 16 -1.01 6.22 24.08
N PRO A 17 -0.78 5.31 25.05
CA PRO A 17 0.39 4.45 25.04
C PRO A 17 0.31 3.40 23.92
N GLY A 18 1.27 3.44 22.98
CA GLY A 18 1.51 2.38 21.99
C GLY A 18 0.96 2.62 20.58
N SER A 19 0.11 3.61 20.36
CA SER A 19 -0.30 4.04 19.01
C SER A 19 0.59 5.19 18.52
N PRO A 20 1.02 5.23 17.25
CA PRO A 20 1.68 6.41 16.70
C PRO A 20 0.72 7.59 16.81
N GLN A 21 1.04 8.51 17.72
CA GLN A 21 0.24 9.70 17.94
C GLN A 21 0.28 10.56 16.67
N PRO A 22 -0.84 11.15 16.25
CA PRO A 22 -0.82 12.23 15.29
C PRO A 22 0.01 13.37 15.89
N ILE A 23 1.27 13.48 15.44
CA ILE A 23 2.08 14.67 15.66
C ILE A 23 1.28 15.78 14.97
N SER A 24 0.84 16.81 15.70
CA SER A 24 -0.19 17.77 15.21
C SER A 24 0.13 18.42 13.86
N LYS A 25 1.41 18.37 13.43
CA LYS A 25 1.88 18.85 12.14
C LYS A 25 2.70 17.81 11.36
N GLY A 26 2.85 16.57 11.81
CA GLY A 26 3.61 15.56 11.05
C GLY A 26 2.88 15.08 9.80
N ILE A 27 3.61 14.83 8.70
CA ILE A 27 3.05 14.11 7.54
C ILE A 27 3.63 12.69 7.49
N ILE A 28 2.78 11.70 7.20
CA ILE A 28 3.23 10.33 6.94
C ILE A 28 3.40 10.17 5.45
N VAL A 29 4.61 9.82 5.03
CA VAL A 29 4.92 9.39 3.66
C VAL A 29 5.25 7.90 3.71
N SER A 30 4.48 7.07 3.00
CA SER A 30 4.67 5.62 3.03
C SER A 30 4.63 4.99 1.64
N SER A 31 5.41 3.93 1.45
CA SER A 31 5.19 2.97 0.37
C SER A 31 4.68 1.66 0.95
N ILE A 32 3.48 1.25 0.53
CA ILE A 32 2.76 0.07 1.04
C ILE A 32 2.57 -0.95 -0.10
N PRO A 33 3.03 -2.20 0.07
CA PRO A 33 2.85 -3.27 -0.92
C PRO A 33 1.38 -3.57 -1.22
N ASN A 34 1.08 -3.81 -2.49
CA ASN A 34 -0.25 -4.17 -2.97
C ASN A 34 -0.38 -5.68 -3.15
N VAL A 35 -1.16 -6.33 -2.28
CA VAL A 35 -1.39 -7.78 -2.35
C VAL A 35 -2.16 -8.20 -3.60
N LEU A 36 -2.91 -7.29 -4.21
CA LEU A 36 -3.66 -7.54 -5.45
C LEU A 36 -2.79 -7.45 -6.71
N HIS A 37 -1.47 -7.23 -6.59
CA HIS A 37 -0.59 -7.25 -7.74
C HIS A 37 -0.73 -8.56 -8.54
N LEU A 38 -0.86 -8.48 -9.86
CA LEU A 38 -1.27 -9.63 -10.70
C LEU A 38 -0.34 -10.85 -10.54
N SER A 39 0.94 -10.67 -10.21
CA SER A 39 1.84 -11.81 -9.97
C SER A 39 1.49 -12.58 -8.71
N VAL A 40 0.99 -11.90 -7.68
CA VAL A 40 0.54 -12.49 -6.42
C VAL A 40 -0.79 -13.20 -6.67
N LEU A 41 -1.74 -12.53 -7.35
CA LEU A 41 -3.02 -13.13 -7.75
C LEU A 41 -2.81 -14.38 -8.60
N PHE A 42 -1.90 -14.35 -9.58
CA PHE A 42 -1.59 -15.51 -10.40
C PHE A 42 -1.01 -16.67 -9.59
N SER A 43 -0.09 -16.38 -8.65
CA SER A 43 0.46 -17.40 -7.76
C SER A 43 -0.64 -18.02 -6.89
N LEU A 44 -1.51 -17.19 -6.32
CA LEU A 44 -2.58 -17.65 -5.44
C LEU A 44 -3.66 -18.43 -6.21
N LEU A 45 -4.19 -17.87 -7.30
CA LEU A 45 -5.38 -18.40 -7.97
C LEU A 45 -5.04 -19.51 -8.98
N ILE A 46 -3.96 -19.35 -9.75
CA ILE A 46 -3.60 -20.28 -10.82
C ILE A 46 -2.65 -21.36 -10.30
N ARG A 47 -1.62 -20.96 -9.56
CA ARG A 47 -0.65 -21.91 -9.00
C ARG A 47 -1.08 -22.50 -7.66
N LYS A 48 -2.17 -21.99 -7.06
CA LYS A 48 -2.65 -22.42 -5.73
C LYS A 48 -1.55 -22.38 -4.66
N ASN A 49 -0.62 -21.43 -4.80
CA ASN A 49 0.58 -21.34 -3.95
C ASN A 49 0.69 -19.95 -3.30
N TRP A 50 0.89 -19.94 -1.98
CA TRP A 50 1.14 -18.77 -1.16
C TRP A 50 2.44 -18.92 -0.39
N GLU A 51 3.55 -18.63 -1.08
CA GLU A 51 4.89 -18.81 -0.55
C GLU A 51 5.53 -17.45 -0.25
N TYR A 52 5.99 -17.28 0.98
CA TYR A 52 6.78 -16.11 1.37
C TYR A 52 8.13 -16.14 0.65
N LYS A 53 8.55 -14.97 0.18
CA LYS A 53 9.78 -14.77 -0.59
C LYS A 53 10.77 -13.94 0.21
N PRO A 54 12.07 -14.00 -0.10
CA PRO A 54 13.06 -13.12 0.52
C PRO A 54 12.92 -11.65 0.10
N LYS A 55 12.09 -11.33 -0.89
CA LYS A 55 11.81 -9.96 -1.36
C LYS A 55 10.46 -9.85 -2.09
N GLY A 56 9.89 -8.65 -2.11
CA GLY A 56 8.71 -8.28 -2.89
C GLY A 56 7.42 -8.23 -2.07
N VAL A 57 6.25 -8.32 -2.71
CA VAL A 57 4.96 -8.17 -2.01
C VAL A 57 4.75 -9.24 -0.93
N LEU A 58 5.17 -10.49 -1.18
CA LEU A 58 5.13 -11.60 -0.22
C LEU A 58 6.44 -11.74 0.55
N ASP A 59 7.13 -10.64 0.86
CA ASP A 59 8.33 -10.69 1.70
C ASP A 59 8.02 -11.37 3.05
N LYS A 60 8.90 -12.26 3.51
CA LYS A 60 8.78 -12.91 4.84
C LYS A 60 8.70 -11.92 6.01
N THR A 61 9.16 -10.69 5.83
CA THR A 61 9.07 -9.61 6.83
C THR A 61 7.71 -8.88 6.80
N HIS A 62 6.89 -9.08 5.76
CA HIS A 62 5.55 -8.50 5.67
C HIS A 62 4.56 -9.29 6.51
N LEU A 63 4.30 -8.80 7.73
CA LEU A 63 3.33 -9.40 8.65
C LEU A 63 1.87 -9.03 8.33
N ARG A 64 1.65 -8.08 7.42
CA ARG A 64 0.31 -7.62 7.00
C ARG A 64 0.28 -7.36 5.50
N PHE A 65 -0.87 -7.66 4.90
CA PHE A 65 -1.12 -7.46 3.47
C PHE A 65 -2.20 -6.40 3.26
N PHE A 66 -2.00 -5.56 2.25
CA PHE A 66 -2.88 -4.42 2.02
C PHE A 66 -3.39 -4.39 0.58
N THR A 67 -4.65 -3.95 0.46
CA THR A 67 -5.27 -3.48 -0.77
C THR A 67 -5.37 -1.96 -0.69
N LYS A 68 -5.60 -1.27 -1.81
CA LYS A 68 -5.85 0.18 -1.78
C LYS A 68 -6.95 0.57 -0.78
N LYS A 69 -8.03 -0.22 -0.72
CA LYS A 69 -9.14 0.01 0.21
C LYS A 69 -8.72 -0.13 1.67
N SER A 70 -8.00 -1.21 2.01
CA SER A 70 -7.57 -1.42 3.39
C SER A 70 -6.49 -0.44 3.85
N ILE A 71 -5.69 0.13 2.93
CA ILE A 71 -4.79 1.26 3.24
C ILE A 71 -5.61 2.47 3.70
N ILE A 72 -6.66 2.82 2.94
CA ILE A 72 -7.54 3.96 3.25
C ILE A 72 -8.22 3.77 4.60
N GLU A 73 -8.73 2.57 4.87
CA GLU A 73 -9.37 2.23 6.15
C GLU A 73 -8.38 2.29 7.32
N MET A 74 -7.15 1.78 7.13
CA MET A 74 -6.10 1.83 8.15
C MET A 74 -5.72 3.27 8.53
N PHE A 75 -5.51 4.16 7.55
CA PHE A 75 -5.20 5.56 7.88
C PHE A 75 -6.37 6.26 8.57
N ASN A 76 -7.60 6.02 8.09
CA ASN A 76 -8.79 6.61 8.70
C ASN A 76 -9.00 6.16 10.15
N SER A 77 -8.78 4.88 10.47
CA SER A 77 -8.95 4.36 11.83
C SER A 77 -7.88 4.86 12.80
N LEU A 78 -6.72 5.29 12.29
CA LEU A 78 -5.63 5.89 13.08
C LEU A 78 -5.77 7.42 13.23
N GLY A 79 -6.88 8.02 12.78
CA GLY A 79 -7.08 9.46 12.88
C GLY A 79 -6.32 10.28 11.82
N TYR A 80 -5.90 9.66 10.72
CA TYR A 80 -5.26 10.33 9.59
C TYR A 80 -6.22 10.48 8.41
N GLN A 81 -6.03 11.55 7.64
CA GLN A 81 -6.64 11.75 6.32
C GLN A 81 -5.55 11.58 5.25
N ILE A 82 -5.84 10.74 4.25
CA ILE A 82 -4.96 10.59 3.08
C ILE A 82 -5.16 11.79 2.16
N GLU A 83 -4.10 12.54 1.90
CA GLU A 83 -4.10 13.60 0.89
C GLU A 83 -3.83 13.04 -0.51
N LYS A 84 -2.93 12.05 -0.60
CA LYS A 84 -2.51 11.49 -1.88
C LYS A 84 -2.26 9.99 -1.76
N ILE A 85 -2.76 9.23 -2.74
CA ILE A 85 -2.44 7.81 -2.90
C ILE A 85 -2.25 7.48 -4.38
N GLU A 86 -1.04 7.05 -4.74
CA GLU A 86 -0.65 6.75 -6.12
C GLU A 86 -0.06 5.35 -6.23
N GLY A 87 -0.48 4.62 -7.26
CA GLY A 87 0.14 3.33 -7.60
C GLY A 87 1.51 3.57 -8.21
N ILE A 88 2.54 2.93 -7.66
CA ILE A 88 3.91 3.04 -8.14
C ILE A 88 4.43 1.68 -8.61
N ASN A 89 5.55 1.72 -9.35
CA ASN A 89 6.19 0.53 -9.91
C ASN A 89 5.22 -0.36 -10.72
N PRO A 90 4.57 0.19 -11.77
CA PRO A 90 3.69 -0.61 -12.63
C PRO A 90 4.48 -1.66 -13.41
N TYR A 91 3.77 -2.65 -13.97
CA TYR A 91 4.37 -3.58 -14.93
C TYR A 91 5.11 -2.86 -16.06
N ARG A 92 6.29 -3.40 -16.39
CA ARG A 92 7.10 -2.97 -17.54
C ARG A 92 7.28 -4.11 -18.54
N SER A 93 7.60 -3.75 -19.78
CA SER A 93 7.92 -4.68 -20.86
C SER A 93 6.75 -5.64 -21.18
N TRP A 94 7.05 -6.86 -21.63
CA TRP A 94 6.04 -7.88 -21.98
C TRP A 94 5.04 -8.22 -20.86
N LYS A 95 5.40 -8.00 -19.59
CA LYS A 95 4.47 -8.17 -18.45
C LYS A 95 3.31 -7.18 -18.50
N LEU A 96 3.52 -5.99 -19.10
CA LEU A 96 2.45 -5.04 -19.35
C LEU A 96 1.41 -5.62 -20.32
N LEU A 97 1.85 -6.34 -21.37
CA LEU A 97 0.94 -6.98 -22.32
C LEU A 97 0.09 -8.06 -21.65
N ILE A 98 0.71 -8.87 -20.78
CA ILE A 98 -0.02 -9.87 -19.98
C ILE A 98 -1.06 -9.21 -19.08
N PHE A 99 -0.67 -8.12 -18.41
CA PHE A 99 -1.59 -7.34 -17.59
C PHE A 99 -2.73 -6.77 -18.43
N LEU A 100 -2.46 -6.17 -19.59
CA LEU A 100 -3.50 -5.60 -20.46
C LEU A 100 -4.49 -6.67 -20.93
N ALA A 101 -4.01 -7.86 -21.31
CA ALA A 101 -4.86 -8.98 -21.68
C ALA A 101 -5.75 -9.44 -20.51
N PHE A 102 -5.16 -9.58 -19.32
CA PHE A 102 -5.90 -9.94 -18.10
C PHE A 102 -6.94 -8.87 -17.72
N ASN A 103 -6.57 -7.60 -17.82
CA ASN A 103 -7.45 -6.48 -17.50
C ASN A 103 -8.61 -6.38 -18.49
N LEU A 104 -8.37 -6.67 -19.77
CA LEU A 104 -9.41 -6.75 -20.79
C LEU A 104 -10.37 -7.92 -20.49
N LEU A 105 -9.84 -9.10 -20.18
CA LEU A 105 -10.64 -10.28 -19.82
C LEU A 105 -11.53 -10.03 -18.60
N THR A 106 -11.04 -9.24 -17.65
CA THR A 106 -11.73 -8.90 -16.41
C THR A 106 -12.54 -7.61 -16.51
N PHE A 107 -12.77 -7.10 -17.73
CA PHE A 107 -13.52 -5.86 -18.00
C PHE A 107 -13.06 -4.66 -17.16
N GLY A 108 -11.75 -4.57 -16.88
CA GLY A 108 -11.17 -3.50 -16.08
C GLY A 108 -11.34 -3.63 -14.57
N TYR A 109 -11.96 -4.72 -14.07
CA TYR A 109 -12.22 -4.88 -12.63
C TYR A 109 -10.94 -4.87 -11.79
N PHE A 110 -9.84 -5.43 -12.34
CA PHE A 110 -8.55 -5.52 -11.66
C PHE A 110 -7.50 -4.50 -12.15
N ASN A 111 -7.92 -3.32 -12.62
CA ASN A 111 -6.99 -2.24 -13.00
C ASN A 111 -5.96 -1.91 -11.90
N CYS A 112 -6.34 -2.06 -10.63
CA CYS A 112 -5.47 -1.84 -9.48
C CYS A 112 -4.29 -2.85 -9.37
N SER A 113 -4.38 -4.02 -10.01
CA SER A 113 -3.37 -5.08 -9.95
C SER A 113 -2.09 -4.76 -10.72
N GLN A 114 -2.08 -3.64 -11.46
CA GLN A 114 -0.94 -3.18 -12.25
C GLN A 114 0.26 -2.77 -11.39
N TYR A 115 0.01 -2.26 -10.19
CA TYR A 115 1.01 -1.59 -9.36
C TYR A 115 1.50 -2.51 -8.25
N LEU A 116 2.83 -2.56 -8.06
CA LEU A 116 3.45 -3.34 -6.98
C LEU A 116 3.15 -2.74 -5.61
N GLU A 117 3.11 -1.41 -5.51
CA GLU A 117 2.98 -0.70 -4.24
C GLU A 117 2.15 0.58 -4.42
N TYR A 118 1.67 1.13 -3.31
CA TYR A 118 1.02 2.43 -3.24
C TYR A 118 1.88 3.39 -2.42
N ALA A 119 2.25 4.53 -3.03
CA ALA A 119 2.80 5.67 -2.34
C ALA A 119 1.66 6.49 -1.71
N CYS A 120 1.74 6.75 -0.42
CA CYS A 120 0.70 7.46 0.34
C CYS A 120 1.30 8.67 1.05
N ILE A 121 0.56 9.78 1.04
CA ILE A 121 0.80 10.96 1.89
C ILE A 121 -0.45 11.14 2.75
N ALA A 122 -0.27 11.10 4.07
CA ALA A 122 -1.36 11.25 5.03
C ALA A 122 -1.01 12.30 6.10
N LYS A 123 -2.03 13.05 6.52
CA LYS A 123 -1.94 14.07 7.57
C LYS A 123 -2.86 13.73 8.74
N PRO A 124 -2.53 14.13 9.97
CA PRO A 124 -3.46 14.04 11.09
C PRO A 124 -4.75 14.83 10.78
N LYS A 125 -5.89 14.33 11.27
CA LYS A 125 -7.18 15.04 11.22
C LYS A 125 -7.24 16.14 12.28
#